data_AF-R7TEW8-F1
#
_entry.id   AF-R7TEW8-F1
#
_cell.length_a   1.000
_cell.length_b   1.000
_cell.length_c   1.000
_cell.angle_alpha   90.00
_cell.angle_beta   90.00
_cell.angle_gamma   90.00
#
_symmetry.space_group_name_H-M   'P 1'
#
loop_
_entity.id
_entity.type
_entity.pdbx_description
1 polymer ?
#
loop_
_entity_poly.entity_id
_entity_poly.type
_entity_poly.pdbx_seq_one_letter_code
_entity_poly.pdbx_strand_id
1 'polypeptide(L)'
;MDLAAEASQNGLLGTSIELLISVGVLMTLLVAMACCGAVHASRCMLRAFIFFVIFGCVIELISVAMAASFRNDAVTNLRSSLQISLTPERYYDAGEPRALGRLMNTVQQQAHCCGIDNATDYAHNGFPEAVNGTEPSFPYSCCVMVSNSGSANHGPEDVLNLEGCQDELENYFYSDGCADEVLSAVNGMSKVILLTGLVTLCLQVLSIVLAGCLWRAITKDYYY
;
A
#
# COMPACT_ATOMS: atom_id res chain seq x y z
N MET A 1 27.83 0.95 4.86
CA MET A 1 26.73 -0.02 5.03
C MET A 1 25.37 0.60 4.69
N ASP A 2 25.38 1.85 4.22
CA ASP A 2 24.26 2.64 3.71
C ASP A 2 23.67 2.12 2.39
N LEU A 3 24.46 1.31 1.67
CA LEU A 3 24.08 0.74 0.37
C LEU A 3 22.89 -0.23 0.47
N ALA A 4 22.67 -0.90 1.60
CA ALA A 4 21.62 -1.91 1.76
C ALA A 4 20.25 -1.30 2.13
N ALA A 5 20.25 -0.19 2.89
CA ALA A 5 19.03 0.52 3.26
C ALA A 5 18.49 1.37 2.10
N GLU A 6 19.38 2.05 1.36
CA GLU A 6 19.01 2.70 0.09
C GLU A 6 18.54 1.67 -0.95
N ALA A 7 19.16 0.50 -1.05
CA ALA A 7 18.71 -0.55 -1.97
C ALA A 7 17.33 -1.13 -1.64
N SER A 8 16.89 -1.16 -0.38
CA SER A 8 15.57 -1.67 -0.01
C SER A 8 14.44 -0.68 -0.31
N GLN A 9 14.66 0.62 -0.06
CA GLN A 9 13.70 1.68 -0.40
C GLN A 9 13.68 1.99 -1.90
N ASN A 10 14.85 2.04 -2.55
CA ASN A 10 14.97 2.12 -4.01
C ASN A 10 14.48 0.82 -4.68
N GLY A 11 14.55 -0.33 -3.99
CA GLY A 11 14.03 -1.60 -4.46
C GLY A 11 12.50 -1.65 -4.48
N LEU A 12 11.83 -1.20 -3.41
CA LEU A 12 10.37 -1.17 -3.37
C LEU A 12 9.78 -0.06 -4.27
N LEU A 13 10.41 1.12 -4.30
CA LEU A 13 10.04 2.18 -5.24
C LEU A 13 10.35 1.78 -6.69
N GLY A 14 11.50 1.13 -6.93
CA GLY A 14 11.89 0.61 -8.24
C GLY A 14 10.90 -0.43 -8.77
N THR A 15 10.55 -1.43 -7.95
CA THR A 15 9.55 -2.44 -8.32
C THR A 15 8.18 -1.84 -8.60
N SER A 16 7.74 -0.85 -7.81
CA SER A 16 6.47 -0.16 -8.04
C SER A 16 6.44 0.60 -9.37
N ILE A 17 7.53 1.31 -9.71
CA ILE A 17 7.66 2.06 -10.97
C ILE A 17 7.70 1.11 -12.17
N GLU A 18 8.46 0.03 -12.08
CA GLU A 18 8.54 -0.99 -13.13
C GLU A 18 7.17 -1.61 -13.42
N LEU A 19 6.39 -1.92 -12.38
CA LEU A 19 5.04 -2.43 -12.51
C LEU A 19 4.13 -1.41 -13.21
N LEU A 20 4.14 -0.15 -12.80
CA LEU A 20 3.33 0.91 -13.42
C LEU A 20 3.65 1.08 -14.90
N ILE A 21 4.93 1.07 -15.27
CA ILE A 21 5.37 1.15 -16.66
C ILE A 21 4.89 -0.08 -17.44
N SER A 22 5.06 -1.28 -16.89
CA SER A 22 4.65 -2.52 -17.54
C SER A 22 3.15 -2.57 -17.84
N VAL A 23 2.32 -2.13 -16.88
CA VAL A 23 0.87 -2.04 -17.03
C VAL A 23 0.52 -0.99 -18.08
N GLY A 24 1.15 0.18 -18.06
CA GLY A 24 0.92 1.24 -19.04
C GLY A 24 1.22 0.80 -20.48
N VAL A 25 2.32 0.07 -20.70
CA VAL A 25 2.67 -0.49 -22.02
C VAL A 25 1.63 -1.51 -22.46
N LEU A 26 1.22 -2.43 -21.58
CA LEU A 26 0.21 -3.44 -21.89
C LEU A 26 -1.14 -2.80 -22.27
N MET A 27 -1.59 -1.79 -21.52
CA MET A 27 -2.83 -1.07 -21.82
C MET A 27 -2.76 -0.35 -23.16
N THR A 28 -1.62 0.27 -23.48
CA THR A 28 -1.41 0.93 -24.77
C THR A 28 -1.50 -0.07 -25.94
N LEU A 29 -0.91 -1.25 -25.79
CA LEU A 29 -1.01 -2.32 -26.77
C LEU A 29 -2.45 -2.83 -26.94
N LEU A 30 -3.20 -2.98 -25.85
CA LEU A 30 -4.61 -3.39 -25.89
C LEU A 30 -5.47 -2.38 -26.64
N VAL A 31 -5.28 -1.08 -26.38
CA VAL A 31 -5.99 -0.01 -27.08
C VAL A 31 -5.61 0.03 -28.56
N ALA A 32 -4.32 -0.13 -28.89
CA ALA A 32 -3.87 -0.21 -30.27
C ALA A 32 -4.49 -1.41 -31.00
N MET A 33 -4.58 -2.58 -30.36
CA MET A 33 -5.23 -3.76 -30.93
C MET A 33 -6.73 -3.54 -31.15
N ALA A 34 -7.43 -2.92 -30.20
CA ALA A 34 -8.86 -2.60 -30.32
C ALA A 34 -9.12 -1.62 -31.47
N CYS A 35 -8.36 -0.52 -31.52
CA CYS A 35 -8.51 0.52 -32.54
C CYS A 35 -8.13 0.00 -33.93
N CYS A 36 -6.94 -0.61 -34.09
CA CYS A 36 -6.50 -1.15 -35.36
C CYS A 36 -7.40 -2.30 -35.84
N GLY A 37 -7.89 -3.14 -34.92
CA GLY A 37 -8.84 -4.21 -35.22
C GLY A 37 -10.16 -3.67 -35.78
N ALA A 38 -10.65 -2.55 -35.25
CA ALA A 38 -11.84 -1.88 -35.75
C ALA A 38 -11.61 -1.20 -37.12
N VAL A 39 -10.52 -0.44 -37.27
CA VAL A 39 -10.23 0.32 -38.50
C VAL A 39 -9.89 -0.60 -39.67
N HIS A 40 -9.05 -1.62 -39.46
CA HIS A 40 -8.61 -2.52 -40.52
C HIS A 40 -9.55 -3.72 -40.72
N ALA A 41 -10.69 -3.75 -40.02
CA ALA A 41 -11.60 -4.89 -39.98
C ALA A 41 -10.86 -6.24 -39.76
N SER A 42 -9.79 -6.22 -38.96
CA SER A 42 -8.89 -7.36 -38.80
C SER A 42 -9.43 -8.31 -37.74
N ARG A 43 -9.96 -9.45 -38.19
CA ARG A 43 -10.45 -10.50 -37.29
C ARG A 43 -9.35 -10.94 -36.33
N CYS A 44 -8.14 -11.26 -36.80
CA CYS A 44 -7.10 -11.78 -35.90
C CYS A 44 -6.82 -10.86 -34.68
N MET A 45 -6.75 -9.54 -34.91
CA MET A 45 -6.51 -8.55 -33.85
C MET A 45 -7.68 -8.45 -32.88
N LEU A 46 -8.92 -8.48 -33.38
CA LEU A 46 -10.11 -8.42 -32.55
C LEU A 46 -10.27 -9.68 -31.66
N ARG A 47 -9.83 -10.86 -32.16
CA ARG A 47 -9.81 -12.11 -31.36
C ARG A 47 -8.82 -12.00 -30.23
N ALA A 48 -7.62 -11.51 -30.53
CA ALA A 48 -6.56 -11.32 -29.55
C ALA A 48 -7.01 -10.34 -28.46
N PHE A 49 -7.61 -9.22 -28.84
CA PHE A 49 -8.19 -8.26 -27.89
C PHE A 49 -9.20 -8.91 -26.93
N ILE A 50 -10.20 -9.63 -27.46
CA ILE A 50 -11.20 -10.33 -26.63
C ILE A 50 -10.54 -11.33 -25.68
N PHE A 51 -9.55 -12.09 -26.16
CA PHE A 51 -8.82 -13.05 -25.34
C PHE A 51 -8.09 -12.39 -24.16
N PHE A 52 -7.38 -11.28 -24.39
CA PHE A 52 -6.67 -10.57 -23.32
C PHE A 52 -7.63 -9.94 -22.30
N VAL A 53 -8.77 -9.41 -22.75
CA VAL A 53 -9.78 -8.85 -21.83
C VAL A 53 -10.38 -9.96 -20.95
N ILE A 54 -10.71 -11.13 -21.52
CA ILE A 54 -11.18 -12.28 -20.73
C ILE A 54 -10.12 -12.74 -19.73
N PHE A 55 -8.85 -12.78 -20.12
CA PHE A 55 -7.76 -13.11 -19.21
C PHE A 55 -7.67 -12.11 -18.04
N GLY A 56 -7.88 -10.82 -18.31
CA GLY A 56 -8.01 -9.78 -17.29
C GLY A 56 -9.18 -10.02 -16.33
N CYS A 57 -10.37 -10.38 -16.84
CA CYS A 57 -11.52 -10.75 -15.99
C CYS A 57 -11.18 -11.87 -15.01
N VAL A 58 -10.45 -12.91 -15.47
CA VAL A 58 -10.07 -14.05 -14.62
C VAL A 58 -9.12 -13.61 -13.51
N ILE A 59 -8.11 -12.79 -13.85
CA ILE A 59 -7.19 -12.23 -12.84
C ILE A 59 -7.95 -11.42 -11.81
N GLU A 60 -8.88 -10.56 -12.24
CA GLU A 60 -9.67 -9.73 -11.34
C GLU A 60 -10.50 -10.56 -10.35
N LEU A 61 -11.14 -11.63 -10.82
CA LEU A 61 -11.87 -12.56 -9.95
C LEU A 61 -10.95 -13.26 -8.94
N ILE A 62 -9.76 -13.69 -9.36
CA ILE A 62 -8.76 -14.30 -8.47
C ILE A 62 -8.29 -13.28 -7.43
N SER A 63 -8.00 -12.04 -7.83
CA SER A 63 -7.57 -10.97 -6.93
C SER A 63 -8.63 -10.65 -5.87
N VAL A 64 -9.92 -10.59 -6.25
CA VAL A 64 -11.02 -10.38 -5.30
C VAL A 64 -11.14 -11.55 -4.32
N ALA A 65 -11.04 -12.79 -4.82
CA ALA A 65 -11.09 -13.98 -3.97
C ALA A 65 -9.92 -14.03 -2.97
N MET A 66 -8.70 -13.74 -3.45
CA MET A 66 -7.52 -13.62 -2.59
C MET A 66 -7.69 -12.50 -1.57
N ALA A 67 -8.13 -11.30 -1.97
CA ALA A 67 -8.35 -10.19 -1.04
C ALA A 67 -9.36 -10.54 0.06
N ALA A 68 -10.35 -11.38 -0.23
CA ALA A 68 -11.30 -11.87 0.78
C ALA A 68 -10.65 -12.87 1.75
N SER A 69 -9.86 -13.83 1.26
CA SER A 69 -9.17 -14.81 2.13
C SER A 69 -8.09 -14.16 2.99
N PHE A 70 -7.32 -13.24 2.40
CA PHE A 70 -6.23 -12.55 3.09
C PHE A 70 -6.70 -11.64 4.22
N ARG A 71 -7.96 -11.20 4.28
CA ARG A 71 -8.40 -10.32 5.38
C ARG A 71 -8.19 -10.89 6.77
N ASN A 72 -8.60 -12.14 6.96
CA ASN A 72 -8.55 -12.78 8.28
C ASN A 72 -7.10 -13.07 8.70
N ASP A 73 -6.29 -13.51 7.73
CA ASP A 73 -4.87 -13.78 7.95
C ASP A 73 -4.05 -12.49 8.04
N ALA A 74 -4.43 -11.43 7.34
CA ALA A 74 -3.71 -10.15 7.37
C ALA A 74 -3.79 -9.51 8.76
N VAL A 75 -4.93 -9.57 9.44
CA VAL A 75 -5.06 -9.00 10.80
C VAL A 75 -4.09 -9.69 11.78
N THR A 76 -4.06 -11.02 11.77
CA THR A 76 -3.23 -11.81 12.70
C THR A 76 -1.75 -11.76 12.33
N ASN A 77 -1.43 -11.84 11.04
CA ASN A 77 -0.05 -11.76 10.56
C ASN A 77 0.52 -10.34 10.65
N LEU A 78 -0.31 -9.29 10.54
CA LEU A 78 0.13 -7.91 10.69
C LEU A 78 0.56 -7.65 12.12
N ARG A 79 -0.26 -8.02 13.11
CA ARG A 79 0.11 -7.87 14.53
C ARG A 79 1.39 -8.64 14.88
N SER A 80 1.53 -9.89 14.44
CA SER A 80 2.75 -10.68 14.72
C SER A 80 3.98 -10.12 13.99
N SER A 81 3.82 -9.63 12.76
CA SER A 81 4.91 -8.98 12.02
C SER A 81 5.34 -7.66 12.67
N LEU A 82 4.38 -6.86 13.16
CA LEU A 82 4.66 -5.62 13.90
C LEU A 82 5.34 -5.92 15.24
N GLN A 83 4.96 -6.99 15.94
CA GLN A 83 5.62 -7.40 17.19
C GLN A 83 7.11 -7.70 16.99
N ILE A 84 7.47 -8.42 15.93
CA ILE A 84 8.88 -8.68 15.57
C ILE A 84 9.62 -7.36 15.26
N SER A 85 8.90 -6.39 14.72
CA SER A 85 9.41 -5.08 14.32
C SER A 85 9.72 -4.15 15.49
N LEU A 86 9.04 -4.33 16.63
CA LEU A 86 9.17 -3.51 17.82
C LEU A 86 10.33 -3.91 18.75
N THR A 87 11.29 -4.71 18.29
CA THR A 87 12.50 -5.00 19.07
C THR A 87 13.58 -3.93 18.80
N PRO A 88 14.28 -3.41 19.83
CA PRO A 88 15.25 -2.32 19.67
C PRO A 88 16.32 -2.64 18.62
N GLU A 89 16.81 -3.88 18.62
CA GLU A 89 17.79 -4.35 17.66
C GLU A 89 17.26 -4.34 16.23
N ARG A 90 15.95 -4.50 15.98
CA ARG A 90 15.36 -4.47 14.63
C ARG A 90 14.93 -3.08 14.23
N TYR A 91 14.62 -2.25 15.21
CA TYR A 91 14.15 -0.90 15.02
C TYR A 91 15.31 0.07 14.74
N TYR A 92 16.40 -0.01 15.50
CA TYR A 92 17.56 0.87 15.38
C TYR A 92 18.84 0.13 14.95
N ASP A 93 19.73 0.85 14.26
CA ASP A 93 21.12 0.48 13.99
C ASP A 93 22.01 1.66 14.34
N ALA A 94 22.92 1.49 15.30
CA ALA A 94 23.84 2.55 15.73
C ALA A 94 23.15 3.91 16.04
N GLY A 95 21.93 3.88 16.59
CA GLY A 95 21.15 5.07 16.93
C GLY A 95 20.21 5.59 15.83
N GLU A 96 20.28 5.04 14.61
CA GLU A 96 19.44 5.43 13.48
C GLU A 96 18.36 4.39 13.18
N PRO A 97 17.12 4.78 12.82
CA PRO A 97 16.07 3.81 12.53
C PRO A 97 16.40 3.01 11.27
N ARG A 98 16.34 1.67 11.36
CA ARG A 98 16.43 0.75 10.22
C ARG A 98 15.20 0.88 9.33
N ALA A 99 15.21 0.20 8.18
CA ALA A 99 14.08 0.18 7.25
C ALA A 99 12.72 -0.11 7.95
N LEU A 100 12.73 -1.02 8.92
CA LEU A 100 11.53 -1.40 9.68
C LEU A 100 11.11 -0.34 10.71
N GLY A 101 12.08 0.28 11.39
CA GLY A 101 11.83 1.43 12.26
C GLY A 101 11.33 2.66 11.50
N ARG A 102 11.89 2.95 10.32
CA ARG A 102 11.43 4.02 9.42
C ARG A 102 10.00 3.77 8.92
N LEU A 103 9.69 2.53 8.57
CA LEU A 103 8.34 2.15 8.19
C LEU A 103 7.37 2.37 9.36
N MET A 104 7.74 1.94 10.57
CA MET A 104 6.91 2.18 11.76
C MET A 104 6.74 3.68 12.05
N ASN A 105 7.81 4.47 12.00
CA ASN A 105 7.75 5.93 12.13
C ASN A 105 6.75 6.54 11.15
N THR A 106 6.81 6.08 9.90
CA THR A 106 5.92 6.55 8.83
C THR A 106 4.46 6.17 9.12
N VAL A 107 4.22 4.92 9.54
CA VAL A 107 2.86 4.45 9.91
C VAL A 107 2.31 5.28 11.08
N GLN A 108 3.11 5.51 12.12
CA GLN A 108 2.70 6.27 13.30
C GLN A 108 2.34 7.72 12.98
N GLN A 109 3.12 8.36 12.12
CA GLN A 109 2.83 9.73 11.67
C GLN A 109 1.65 9.82 10.69
N GLN A 110 1.51 8.85 9.78
CA GLN A 110 0.44 8.86 8.78
C GLN A 110 -0.92 8.43 9.34
N ALA A 111 -0.92 7.50 10.30
CA ALA A 111 -2.11 6.99 10.93
C ALA A 111 -2.37 7.62 12.32
N HIS A 112 -1.52 8.54 12.78
CA HIS A 112 -1.68 9.21 14.08
C HIS A 112 -1.85 8.24 15.25
N CYS A 113 -0.97 7.24 15.33
CA CYS A 113 -1.02 6.14 16.28
C CYS A 113 0.36 5.88 16.90
N CYS A 114 0.43 5.14 18.01
CA CYS A 114 1.69 4.73 18.65
C CYS A 114 1.66 3.27 19.11
N GLY A 115 2.77 2.57 18.86
CA GLY A 115 2.89 1.12 19.13
C GLY A 115 1.94 0.26 18.29
N ILE A 116 1.71 -0.97 18.73
CA ILE A 116 0.81 -1.93 18.06
C ILE A 116 -0.60 -1.76 18.63
N ASP A 117 -0.72 -1.93 19.94
CA ASP A 117 -1.93 -1.70 20.71
C ASP A 117 -1.83 -0.36 21.48
N ASN A 118 -0.63 0.03 21.95
CA ASN A 118 -0.33 1.35 22.51
C ASN A 118 1.20 1.57 22.68
N ALA A 119 1.61 2.73 23.21
CA ALA A 119 3.03 3.04 23.46
C ALA A 119 3.75 2.14 24.46
N THR A 120 3.03 1.44 25.36
CA THR A 120 3.65 0.52 26.33
C THR A 120 4.29 -0.70 25.65
N ASP A 121 3.92 -0.98 24.40
CA ASP A 121 4.55 -2.01 23.58
C ASP A 121 6.06 -1.81 23.44
N TYR A 122 6.54 -0.56 23.40
CA TYR A 122 7.97 -0.27 23.32
C TYR A 122 8.71 -0.74 24.57
N ALA A 123 8.19 -0.40 25.75
CA ALA A 123 8.74 -0.86 27.03
C ALA A 123 8.70 -2.39 27.13
N HIS A 124 7.59 -3.01 26.70
CA HIS A 124 7.45 -4.47 26.72
C HIS A 124 8.47 -5.19 25.83
N ASN A 125 8.86 -4.57 24.71
CA ASN A 125 9.84 -5.13 23.78
C ASN A 125 11.29 -4.72 24.08
N GLY A 126 11.55 -4.11 25.24
CA GLY A 126 12.91 -3.84 25.73
C GLY A 126 13.51 -2.53 25.22
N PHE A 127 12.70 -1.57 24.79
CA PHE A 127 13.19 -0.21 24.58
C PHE A 127 13.71 0.39 25.89
N PRO A 128 14.74 1.25 25.83
CA PRO A 128 15.29 1.88 27.03
C PRO A 128 14.20 2.70 27.74
N GLU A 129 14.18 2.60 29.07
CA GLU A 129 13.31 3.45 29.89
C GLU A 129 13.71 4.92 29.72
N ALA A 130 12.74 5.82 29.88
CA ALA A 130 12.98 7.25 29.83
C ALA A 130 13.95 7.66 30.95
N VAL A 131 15.21 7.97 30.61
CA VAL A 131 16.21 8.41 31.58
C VAL A 131 16.08 9.92 31.75
N ASN A 132 15.76 10.37 32.98
CA ASN A 132 15.76 11.79 33.40
C ASN A 132 14.88 12.75 32.56
N GLY A 133 13.81 12.27 31.92
CA GLY A 133 12.93 13.11 31.10
C GLY A 133 13.59 13.70 29.84
N THR A 134 14.81 13.26 29.50
CA THR A 134 15.51 13.74 28.31
C THR A 134 15.14 12.96 27.04
N GLU A 135 14.77 11.68 27.16
CA GLU A 135 14.36 10.84 26.03
C GLU A 135 13.13 10.01 26.40
N PRO A 136 12.09 9.95 25.54
CA PRO A 136 10.93 9.08 25.76
C PRO A 136 11.29 7.61 25.60
N SER A 137 10.57 6.72 26.29
CA SER A 137 10.69 5.26 26.16
C SER A 137 10.08 4.68 24.87
N PHE A 138 9.70 5.56 23.94
CA PHE A 138 9.09 5.30 22.65
C PHE A 138 9.71 6.24 21.60
N PRO A 139 9.64 5.92 20.30
CA PRO A 139 10.19 6.78 19.25
C PRO A 139 9.43 8.11 19.14
N TYR A 140 10.13 9.20 18.77
CA TYR A 140 9.53 10.53 18.61
C TYR A 140 8.38 10.58 17.61
N SER A 141 8.28 9.61 16.70
CA SER A 141 7.15 9.42 15.78
C SER A 141 5.80 9.14 16.46
N CYS A 142 5.76 8.87 17.77
CA CYS A 142 4.53 8.85 18.55
C CYS A 142 4.04 10.25 18.97
N CYS A 143 4.85 11.29 18.76
CA CYS A 143 4.51 12.67 19.08
C CYS A 143 3.93 13.42 17.88
N VAL A 144 3.16 14.46 18.17
CA VAL A 144 2.72 15.44 17.16
C VAL A 144 3.89 16.34 16.76
N MET A 145 4.12 16.51 15.46
CA MET A 145 5.26 17.25 14.90
C MET A 145 4.91 18.72 14.60
N VAL A 146 5.90 19.63 14.63
CA VAL A 146 5.74 21.08 14.34
C VAL A 146 5.36 21.34 12.87
N SER A 147 5.84 20.52 11.94
CA SER A 147 5.52 20.55 10.51
C SER A 147 6.07 19.29 9.83
N ASN A 148 5.52 18.89 8.67
CA ASN A 148 5.94 17.74 7.86
C ASN A 148 7.42 17.85 7.42
N SER A 149 8.37 17.59 8.31
CA SER A 149 9.67 17.10 7.90
C SER A 149 9.39 15.73 7.29
N GLY A 150 9.45 15.61 5.96
CA GLY A 150 9.34 14.33 5.25
C GLY A 150 10.49 13.35 5.56
N SER A 151 11.18 13.58 6.69
CA SER A 151 12.26 12.77 7.23
C SER A 151 11.65 11.65 8.04
N ALA A 152 12.00 10.41 7.72
CA ALA A 152 11.68 9.25 8.56
C ALA A 152 12.52 9.20 9.85
N ASN A 153 13.50 10.11 9.97
CA ASN A 153 14.31 10.33 11.15
C ASN A 153 13.73 11.55 11.87
N HIS A 154 12.99 11.32 12.95
CA HIS A 154 12.43 12.38 13.78
C HIS A 154 13.31 12.56 15.01
N GLY A 155 13.78 13.80 15.20
CA GLY A 155 14.50 14.22 16.40
C GLY A 155 13.58 14.95 17.39
N PRO A 156 14.08 15.27 18.59
CA PRO A 156 13.36 16.11 19.55
C PRO A 156 13.04 17.50 18.99
N GLU A 157 13.83 18.03 18.05
CA GLU A 157 13.60 19.32 17.40
C GLU A 157 12.36 19.35 16.47
N ASP A 158 11.88 18.18 16.03
CA ASP A 158 10.73 18.07 15.14
C ASP A 158 9.39 18.06 15.91
N VAL A 159 9.43 17.84 17.22
CA VAL A 159 8.25 17.62 18.07
C VAL A 159 7.62 18.95 18.50
N LEU A 160 6.29 19.07 18.36
CA LEU A 160 5.54 20.29 18.65
C LEU A 160 5.66 20.73 20.12
N ASN A 161 5.53 19.77 21.03
CA ASN A 161 5.71 19.97 22.45
C ASN A 161 6.29 18.70 23.05
N LEU A 162 7.61 18.69 23.27
CA LEU A 162 8.32 17.51 23.73
C LEU A 162 7.90 17.10 25.15
N GLU A 163 7.77 18.06 26.06
CA GLU A 163 7.33 17.84 27.44
C GLU A 163 5.89 17.31 27.47
N GLY A 164 5.00 17.94 26.71
CA GLY A 164 3.61 17.49 26.56
C GLY A 164 3.50 16.09 25.92
N CYS A 165 4.39 15.73 24.99
CA CYS A 165 4.40 14.37 24.44
C CYS A 165 4.92 13.33 25.44
N GLN A 166 5.97 13.65 26.19
CA GLN A 166 6.53 12.75 27.21
C GLN A 166 5.54 12.48 28.35
N ASP A 167 4.75 13.48 28.71
CA ASP A 167 3.67 13.36 29.71
C ASP A 167 2.37 12.76 29.12
N GLU A 168 2.39 12.29 27.87
CA GLU A 168 1.25 11.71 27.14
C GLU A 168 0.01 12.62 27.14
N LEU A 169 0.20 13.95 27.07
CA LEU A 169 -0.91 14.91 27.05
C LEU A 169 -1.74 14.79 25.76
N GLU A 170 -3.06 14.93 25.95
CA GLU A 170 -4.02 15.03 24.86
C GLU A 170 -3.62 16.17 23.88
N ASN A 171 -3.64 15.89 22.58
CA ASN A 171 -3.21 16.76 21.46
C ASN A 171 -1.70 16.85 21.18
N TYR A 172 -0.83 16.24 21.99
CA TYR A 172 0.62 16.24 21.75
C TYR A 172 1.19 14.82 21.55
N PHE A 173 0.39 13.81 21.84
CA PHE A 173 0.76 12.40 21.77
C PHE A 173 -0.34 11.56 21.10
N TYR A 174 0.08 10.57 20.31
CA TYR A 174 -0.82 9.59 19.69
C TYR A 174 -1.07 8.42 20.65
N SER A 175 -2.23 8.40 21.30
CA SER A 175 -2.58 7.35 22.26
C SER A 175 -3.12 6.06 21.63
N ASP A 176 -3.59 6.12 20.38
CA ASP A 176 -4.26 5.01 19.71
C ASP A 176 -3.25 3.98 19.17
N GLY A 177 -3.58 2.70 19.23
CA GLY A 177 -2.76 1.61 18.70
C GLY A 177 -2.79 1.54 17.18
N CYS A 178 -1.62 1.38 16.54
CA CYS A 178 -1.55 1.37 15.07
C CYS A 178 -2.21 0.15 14.42
N ALA A 179 -2.35 -0.97 15.12
CA ALA A 179 -2.99 -2.15 14.55
C ALA A 179 -4.45 -1.86 14.18
N ASP A 180 -5.20 -1.25 15.10
CA ASP A 180 -6.63 -1.01 14.89
C ASP A 180 -6.87 0.14 13.91
N GLU A 181 -6.03 1.19 13.94
CA GLU A 181 -6.15 2.31 13.01
C GLU A 181 -5.82 1.90 11.56
N VAL A 182 -4.76 1.09 11.37
CA VAL A 182 -4.45 0.52 10.04
C VAL A 182 -5.58 -0.39 9.56
N LEU A 183 -6.17 -1.20 10.43
CA LEU A 183 -7.31 -2.05 10.09
C LEU A 183 -8.55 -1.22 9.73
N SER A 184 -8.81 -0.13 10.46
CA SER A 184 -9.88 0.82 10.18
C SER A 184 -9.67 1.49 8.81
N ALA A 185 -8.46 1.96 8.53
CA ALA A 185 -8.08 2.54 7.26
C ALA A 185 -8.24 1.54 6.09
N VAL A 186 -7.77 0.30 6.25
CA VAL A 186 -7.91 -0.76 5.25
C VAL A 186 -9.39 -1.10 5.01
N ASN A 187 -10.20 -1.16 6.06
CA ASN A 187 -11.64 -1.39 5.94
C ASN A 187 -12.38 -0.22 5.29
N GLY A 188 -11.93 1.02 5.52
CA GLY A 188 -12.40 2.20 4.79
C GLY A 188 -12.10 2.11 3.30
N MET A 189 -10.85 1.82 2.95
CA MET A 189 -10.38 1.68 1.57
C MET A 189 -11.00 0.48 0.85
N SER A 190 -11.36 -0.59 1.58
CA SER A 190 -12.03 -1.77 1.04
C SER A 190 -13.24 -1.43 0.17
N LYS A 191 -14.05 -0.46 0.59
CA LYS A 191 -15.28 -0.10 -0.14
C LYS A 191 -14.94 0.47 -1.52
N VAL A 192 -13.89 1.28 -1.58
CA VAL A 192 -13.39 1.88 -2.83
C VAL A 192 -12.85 0.80 -3.77
N ILE A 193 -12.10 -0.18 -3.25
CA ILE A 193 -11.56 -1.29 -4.04
C ILE A 193 -12.69 -2.13 -4.65
N LEU A 194 -13.69 -2.50 -3.85
CA LEU A 194 -14.85 -3.29 -4.31
C LEU A 194 -15.66 -2.55 -5.38
N LEU A 195 -15.90 -1.24 -5.18
CA LEU A 195 -16.59 -0.41 -6.16
C LEU A 195 -15.80 -0.33 -7.48
N THR A 196 -14.49 -0.11 -7.39
CA THR A 196 -13.61 0.03 -8.57
C THR A 196 -13.53 -1.27 -9.36
N GLY A 197 -13.46 -2.43 -8.68
CA GLY A 197 -13.54 -3.74 -9.33
C GLY A 197 -14.87 -3.92 -10.06
N LEU A 198 -16.00 -3.66 -9.42
CA LEU A 198 -17.31 -3.78 -10.09
C LEU A 198 -17.39 -2.94 -11.37
N VAL A 199 -16.93 -1.69 -11.32
CA VAL A 199 -16.89 -0.80 -12.50
C VAL A 199 -15.97 -1.37 -13.58
N THR A 200 -14.79 -1.87 -13.20
CA THR A 200 -13.80 -2.45 -14.12
C THR A 200 -14.38 -3.68 -14.83
N LEU A 201 -15.02 -4.59 -14.09
CA LEU A 201 -15.71 -5.75 -14.63
C LEU A 201 -16.82 -5.37 -15.61
N CYS A 202 -17.65 -4.37 -15.28
CA CYS A 202 -18.68 -3.88 -16.19
C CYS A 202 -18.10 -3.34 -17.51
N LEU A 203 -16.99 -2.59 -17.44
CA LEU A 203 -16.30 -2.06 -18.62
C LEU A 203 -15.69 -3.17 -19.48
N GLN A 204 -15.10 -4.20 -18.87
CA GLN A 204 -14.58 -5.37 -19.58
C GLN A 204 -15.70 -6.13 -20.31
N VAL A 205 -16.82 -6.39 -19.64
CA VAL A 205 -17.98 -7.09 -20.25
C VAL A 205 -18.53 -6.29 -21.42
N LEU A 206 -18.71 -4.97 -21.25
CA LEU A 206 -19.15 -4.09 -22.33
C LEU A 206 -18.18 -4.15 -23.52
N SER A 207 -16.88 -4.11 -23.25
CA SER A 207 -15.82 -4.19 -24.27
C SER A 207 -15.88 -5.52 -25.04
N ILE A 208 -16.10 -6.65 -24.35
CA ILE A 208 -16.24 -7.97 -24.97
C ILE A 208 -17.48 -8.02 -25.87
N VAL A 209 -18.61 -7.49 -25.40
CA VAL A 209 -19.86 -7.47 -26.18
C VAL A 209 -19.69 -6.65 -27.45
N LEU A 210 -19.13 -5.44 -27.35
CA LEU A 210 -18.90 -4.57 -28.50
C LEU A 210 -17.92 -5.19 -29.50
N ALA A 211 -16.80 -5.75 -29.02
CA ALA A 211 -15.85 -6.45 -29.86
C ALA A 211 -16.46 -7.69 -30.53
N GLY A 212 -17.32 -8.43 -29.82
CA GLY A 212 -18.05 -9.58 -30.35
C GLY A 212 -19.07 -9.20 -31.42
N CYS A 213 -19.81 -8.11 -31.21
CA CYS A 213 -20.74 -7.54 -32.20
C CYS A 213 -19.98 -7.11 -33.47
N LEU A 214 -18.88 -6.40 -33.31
CA LEU A 214 -18.04 -5.95 -34.42
C LEU A 214 -17.42 -7.13 -35.18
N TRP A 215 -16.95 -8.15 -34.46
CA TRP A 215 -16.45 -9.38 -35.07
C TRP A 215 -17.48 -10.03 -35.98
N ARG A 216 -18.72 -10.16 -35.48
CA ARG A 216 -19.83 -10.76 -36.23
C ARG A 216 -20.18 -9.92 -37.46
N ALA A 217 -20.18 -8.60 -37.34
CA ALA A 217 -20.42 -7.70 -38.48
C ALA A 217 -19.37 -7.91 -39.58
N ILE A 218 -18.08 -7.81 -39.24
CA ILE A 218 -16.95 -8.01 -40.17
C ILE A 218 -16.99 -9.40 -40.81
N THR A 219 -17.39 -10.42 -40.05
CA THR A 219 -17.46 -11.79 -40.58
C THR A 219 -18.57 -11.92 -41.62
N LYS A 220 -19.74 -11.29 -41.41
CA LYS A 220 -20.84 -11.32 -42.38
C LYS A 220 -20.47 -10.65 -43.70
N ASP A 221 -19.80 -9.50 -43.66
CA ASP A 221 -19.41 -8.74 -44.86
C ASP A 221 -18.38 -9.48 -45.74
N TYR A 222 -17.71 -10.52 -45.23
CA TYR A 222 -16.76 -11.31 -46.01
C TYR A 222 -17.40 -12.50 -46.76
N TYR A 223 -18.61 -12.90 -46.36
CA TYR A 223 -19.33 -14.04 -46.95
C TYR A 223 -20.42 -13.61 -47.95
N TYR A 224 -20.63 -12.30 -48.14
CA TYR A 224 -21.50 -11.68 -49.14
C TYR A 224 -20.67 -10.79 -50.07
#